data_AF-A0A078KXY9-F1
#
_entry.id   AF-A0A078KXY9-F1
#
_cell.length_a   1.000
_cell.length_b   1.000
_cell.length_c   1.000
_cell.angle_alpha   90.00
_cell.angle_beta   90.00
_cell.angle_gamma   90.00
#
_symmetry.space_group_name_H-M   'P 1'
#
loop_
_entity.id
_entity.type
_entity.pdbx_description
1 polymer ?
#
loop_
_entity_poly.entity_id
_entity_poly.type
_entity_poly.pdbx_seq_one_letter_code
_entity_poly.pdbx_strand_id
1 'polypeptide(L)' 'MISDIDKLDSVKQAFRHWRTTRTKRGRNPNELWEQVKELLVDYTPAKIGIHLGISPIQIRKN' A
#
# COMPACT_ATOMS: atom_id res chain seq x y z
N MET A 1 -1.79 3.78 -21.61
CA MET A 1 -1.16 4.52 -20.49
C MET A 1 -1.89 4.12 -19.23
N ILE A 2 -1.28 3.29 -18.38
CA ILE A 2 -1.78 3.10 -17.02
C ILE A 2 -1.20 4.29 -16.27
N SER A 3 -2.02 5.32 -16.08
CA SER A 3 -1.63 6.55 -15.39
C SER A 3 -1.10 6.20 -14.00
N ASP A 4 -0.08 6.89 -13.49
CA ASP A 4 0.46 6.67 -12.15
C ASP A 4 -0.61 6.63 -11.04
N ILE A 5 -1.74 7.32 -11.27
CA ILE A 5 -2.93 7.34 -10.43
C ILE A 5 -3.56 5.95 -10.29
N ASP A 6 -3.60 5.18 -11.38
CA ASP A 6 -4.19 3.84 -11.46
C ASP A 6 -3.40 2.84 -10.61
N LYS A 7 -2.07 2.98 -10.59
CA LYS A 7 -1.19 2.14 -9.76
C LYS A 7 -1.43 2.39 -8.26
N LEU A 8 -1.49 3.66 -7.85
CA LEU A 8 -1.75 4.03 -6.45
C LEU A 8 -3.17 3.60 -6.00
N ASP A 9 -4.17 3.73 -6.86
CA ASP A 9 -5.54 3.32 -6.57
C ASP A 9 -5.69 1.80 -6.50
N SER A 10 -4.99 1.06 -7.39
CA SER A 10 -4.95 -0.40 -7.36
C SER A 10 -4.39 -0.94 -6.05
N VAL A 11 -3.25 -0.41 -5.58
CA VAL A 11 -2.69 -0.79 -4.26
C VAL A 11 -3.63 -0.43 -3.13
N LYS A 12 -4.26 0.74 -3.18
CA LYS A 12 -5.27 1.14 -2.19
C LYS A 12 -6.45 0.17 -2.16
N GLN A 13 -6.91 -0.29 -3.32
CA GLN A 13 -8.00 -1.26 -3.42
C GLN A 13 -7.57 -2.61 -2.85
N ALA A 14 -6.35 -3.07 -3.12
CA ALA A 14 -5.78 -4.29 -2.53
C ALA A 14 -5.72 -4.21 -0.99
N PHE A 15 -5.27 -3.07 -0.44
CA PHE A 15 -5.27 -2.83 1.00
C PHE A 15 -6.67 -2.81 1.61
N ARG A 16 -7.63 -2.20 0.92
CA ARG A 16 -9.03 -2.16 1.35
C ARG A 16 -9.62 -3.57 1.34
N HIS A 17 -9.42 -4.32 0.27
CA HIS A 17 -9.87 -5.69 0.11
C HIS A 17 -9.30 -6.57 1.23
N TRP A 18 -7.99 -6.51 1.48
CA TRP A 18 -7.36 -7.25 2.58
C TRP A 18 -7.91 -6.87 3.95
N ARG A 19 -8.18 -5.60 4.23
CA ARG A 19 -8.80 -5.18 5.49
C ARG A 19 -10.22 -5.70 5.65
N THR A 20 -10.97 -5.82 4.56
CA THR A 20 -12.34 -6.35 4.58
C THR A 20 -12.37 -7.88 4.69
N THR A 21 -11.38 -8.58 4.10
CA THR A 21 -11.33 -10.04 4.11
C THR A 21 -10.60 -10.61 5.33
N ARG A 22 -9.82 -9.80 6.07
CA ARG A 22 -9.16 -10.29 7.29
C ARG A 22 -10.16 -10.57 8.42
N THR A 23 -10.13 -11.79 8.94
CA THR A 23 -10.88 -12.22 10.14
C THR A 23 -10.12 -11.96 11.45
N LYS A 24 -8.81 -11.68 11.41
CA LYS A 24 -7.98 -11.30 12.57
C LYS A 24 -7.09 -10.10 12.24
N ARG A 25 -6.80 -9.25 13.25
CA ARG A 25 -5.80 -8.16 13.14
C ARG A 25 -4.39 -8.75 13.03
N GLY A 26 -4.00 -9.16 11.83
CA GLY A 26 -2.65 -9.64 11.50
C GLY A 26 -1.76 -8.57 10.87
N ARG A 27 -0.47 -8.91 10.67
CA ARG A 27 0.46 -8.14 9.85
C ARG A 27 -0.06 -8.05 8.41
N ASN A 28 0.21 -6.94 7.73
CA ASN A 28 -0.05 -6.84 6.29
C ASN A 28 0.79 -7.92 5.57
N PRO A 29 0.21 -8.70 4.65
CA PRO A 29 0.93 -9.71 3.88
C PRO A 29 2.05 -9.09 3.05
N ASN A 30 3.11 -9.86 2.80
CA ASN A 30 4.25 -9.42 2.01
C ASN A 30 3.86 -8.98 0.60
N GLU A 31 2.87 -9.62 -0.05
CA GLU A 31 2.39 -9.21 -1.37
C GLU A 31 1.90 -7.75 -1.41
N LEU A 32 1.26 -7.27 -0.34
CA LEU A 32 0.87 -5.85 -0.24
C LEU A 32 2.08 -4.94 -0.05
N TRP A 33 3.13 -5.41 0.63
CA TRP A 33 4.37 -4.65 0.78
C TRP A 33 5.18 -4.58 -0.52
N GLU A 34 5.19 -5.65 -1.32
CA GLU A 34 5.83 -5.65 -2.64
C GLU A 34 5.16 -4.61 -3.55
N GLN A 35 3.83 -4.54 -3.57
CA GLN A 35 3.10 -3.49 -4.29
C GLN A 35 3.44 -2.08 -3.78
N VAL A 36 3.61 -1.91 -2.48
CA VAL A 36 4.04 -0.62 -1.89
C VAL A 36 5.47 -0.27 -2.31
N LYS A 37 6.37 -1.25 -2.41
CA LYS A 37 7.75 -1.02 -2.87
C LYS A 37 7.79 -0.58 -4.32
N GLU A 38 6.93 -1.14 -5.17
CA GLU A 38 6.80 -0.65 -6.54
C GLU A 38 6.32 0.80 -6.62
N LEU A 39 5.47 1.23 -5.68
CA LEU A 39 5.05 2.62 -5.58
C LEU A 39 6.15 3.55 -5.05
N LEU A 40 7.15 3.03 -4.32
CA LEU A 40 8.26 3.85 -3.80
C LEU A 40 9.18 4.37 -4.91
N VAL A 41 9.09 3.81 -6.11
CA VAL A 41 9.82 4.29 -7.29
C VAL A 41 9.26 5.65 -7.74
N ASP A 42 7.93 5.79 -7.75
CA ASP A 42 7.24 6.95 -8.30
C ASP A 42 6.71 7.92 -7.22
N TYR A 43 6.59 7.44 -5.97
CA TYR A 43 5.95 8.16 -4.87
C TYR A 43 6.74 8.13 -3.56
N THR A 44 6.66 9.22 -2.81
CA THR A 44 7.28 9.27 -1.48
C THR A 44 6.50 8.41 -0.47
N PRO A 45 7.18 7.81 0.54
CA PRO A 45 6.53 7.04 1.60
C PRO A 45 5.43 7.83 2.33
N ALA A 46 5.58 9.15 2.44
CA ALA A 46 4.58 10.01 3.06
C ALA A 46 3.28 10.06 2.24
N LYS A 47 3.38 10.24 0.91
CA LYS A 47 2.23 10.27 0.00
C LYS A 47 1.52 8.92 -0.04
N ILE A 48 2.29 7.83 -0.14
CA ILE A 48 1.77 6.46 -0.07
C ILE A 48 1.09 6.21 1.28
N GLY A 49 1.73 6.61 2.38
CA GLY A 49 1.19 6.43 3.73
C GLY A 49 -0.15 7.13 3.95
N ILE A 50 -0.28 8.38 3.47
CA ILE A 50 -1.56 9.12 3.50
C ILE A 50 -2.61 8.40 2.67
N HIS A 51 -2.26 7.93 1.47
CA HIS A 51 -3.23 7.34 0.54
C HIS A 51 -3.69 5.94 0.97
N LEU A 52 -2.78 5.15 1.53
CA LEU A 52 -3.03 3.81 2.02
C LEU A 52 -3.49 3.81 3.49
N GLY A 53 -3.38 4.91 4.23
CA GLY A 53 -3.68 4.93 5.67
C GLY A 53 -2.71 4.06 6.48
N ILE A 54 -1.43 4.04 6.07
CA ILE A 54 -0.35 3.29 6.71
C ILE A 54 0.69 4.29 7.18
N SER A 55 1.30 4.04 8.34
CA SER A 55 2.32 4.95 8.83
C SER A 55 3.56 4.91 7.91
N PRO A 56 4.11 6.07 7.49
CA PRO A 56 5.32 6.13 6.64
C PRO A 56 6.51 5.39 7.24
N ILE A 57 6.57 5.30 8.58
CA ILE A 57 7.58 4.55 9.32
C ILE A 57 7.45 3.04 9.04
N GLN A 58 6.23 2.51 8.92
CA GLN A 58 6.01 1.09 8.57
C GLN A 58 6.40 0.81 7.13
N ILE A 59 6.24 1.77 6.22
CA ILE A 59 6.67 1.68 4.82
C ILE A 59 8.20 1.65 4.71
N ARG A 60 8.90 2.40 5.57
CA ARG A 60 10.38 2.38 5.62
C ARG A 60 10.96 1.13 6.30
N LYS A 61 10.15 0.39 7.05
CA LYS A 61 10.60 -0.73 7.90
C LYS A 61 10.34 -2.12 7.29
N ASN A 62 9.52 -2.20 6.24
CA ASN A 62 9.20 -3.43 5.50
C ASN A 62 9.64 -3.31 4.04
#